data_AF-A0A2V6UKC4-F1
#
_entry.id   AF-A0A2V6UKC4-F1
#
_cell.length_a   1.000
_cell.length_b   1.000
_cell.length_c   1.000
_cell.angle_alpha   90.00
_cell.angle_beta   90.00
_cell.angle_gamma   90.00
#
_symmetry.space_group_name_H-M   'P 1'
#
loop_
_entity.id
_entity.type
_entity.pdbx_description
1 polymer ?
#
loop_
_entity_poly.entity_id
_entity_poly.type
_entity_poly.pdbx_seq_one_letter_code
_entity_poly.pdbx_strand_id
1 'polypeptide(L)'
;MVGDALAGPPTDQLRGAVDRVLSVLSDPALKKEAKTLERRRAIRAVANQIFDFTEISRRSLALHWQARTAAEREEFSRLFGDLLEHTYISKIENYSGEKIQYVGETLDGDRAVVRTLIVTKQGTAIPLDYRMFPQGGRWRAYDVTLEGISLVANYRTQFNAIIQRSGYPDLVAKLRVKYDQRPGPRETASRDAIGGAAAAAPALLPRQVP
;
A
#
# COMPACT_ATOMS: atom_id res chain seq x y z
N MET A 1 26.02 6.41 20.60
CA MET A 1 24.66 6.54 21.19
C MET A 1 23.76 7.05 20.09
N VAL A 2 22.87 6.20 19.56
CA VAL A 2 21.84 6.62 18.59
C VAL A 2 20.70 7.13 19.45
N GLY A 3 20.50 8.44 19.49
CA GLY A 3 19.41 9.03 20.25
C GLY A 3 18.09 8.57 19.65
N ASP A 4 17.19 8.06 20.49
CA ASP A 4 15.76 7.98 20.16
C ASP A 4 15.31 9.40 19.81
N ALA A 5 15.27 9.72 18.50
CA ALA A 5 14.59 10.90 18.03
C ALA A 5 13.15 10.79 18.53
N LEU A 6 12.73 11.72 19.40
CA LEU A 6 11.38 11.76 19.95
C LEU A 6 10.38 11.65 18.78
N ALA A 7 9.67 10.53 18.72
CA ALA A 7 8.65 10.29 17.72
C ALA A 7 7.58 11.38 17.85
N GLY A 8 7.27 12.06 16.74
CA GLY A 8 6.19 13.04 16.70
C GLY A 8 4.82 12.39 16.48
N PRO A 9 3.72 13.17 16.53
CA PRO A 9 2.36 12.66 16.38
C PRO A 9 2.11 11.79 15.12
N PRO A 10 2.66 12.09 13.92
CA PRO A 10 2.54 11.20 12.76
C PRO A 10 3.15 9.82 13.01
N THR A 11 4.37 9.79 13.57
CA THR A 11 5.10 8.55 13.89
C THR A 11 4.35 7.71 14.91
N ASP A 12 3.85 8.32 15.99
CA ASP A 12 3.10 7.62 17.03
C ASP A 12 1.80 7.03 16.50
N GLN A 13 1.07 7.79 15.68
CA GLN A 13 -0.17 7.31 15.08
C GLN A 13 0.09 6.16 14.10
N LEU A 14 1.12 6.28 13.27
CA LEU A 14 1.52 5.21 12.35
C LEU A 14 1.93 3.96 13.13
N ARG A 15 2.76 4.11 14.16
CA ARG A 15 3.22 3.02 15.02
C ARG A 15 2.06 2.26 15.65
N GLY A 16 1.15 2.98 16.30
CA GLY A 16 -0.01 2.34 16.92
C GLY A 16 -0.91 1.60 15.91
N ALA A 17 -0.98 2.06 14.67
CA ALA A 17 -1.73 1.37 13.63
C ALA A 17 -1.01 0.12 13.10
N VAL A 18 0.32 0.21 12.89
CA VAL A 18 1.15 -0.95 12.56
C VAL A 18 1.06 -2.02 13.65
N ASP A 19 1.14 -1.64 14.92
CA ASP A 19 1.02 -2.57 16.05
C ASP A 19 -0.34 -3.29 16.10
N ARG A 20 -1.42 -2.62 15.69
CA ARG A 20 -2.75 -3.25 15.53
C ARG A 20 -2.75 -4.28 14.40
N VAL A 21 -2.11 -4.00 13.27
CA VAL A 21 -1.96 -4.99 12.18
C VAL A 21 -1.16 -6.20 12.68
N LEU A 22 -0.03 -5.97 13.36
CA LEU A 22 0.79 -7.05 13.90
C LEU A 22 0.03 -7.88 14.93
N SER A 23 -0.78 -7.25 15.78
CA SER A 23 -1.69 -7.95 16.71
C SER A 23 -2.65 -8.88 15.96
N VAL A 24 -3.31 -8.40 14.90
CA VAL A 24 -4.21 -9.21 14.05
C VAL A 24 -3.49 -10.40 13.43
N LEU A 25 -2.24 -10.23 12.97
CA LEU A 25 -1.45 -11.30 12.37
C LEU A 25 -0.94 -12.32 13.41
N SER A 26 -0.69 -11.86 14.63
CA SER A 26 -0.22 -12.69 15.73
C SER A 26 -1.33 -13.53 16.39
N ASP A 27 -2.59 -13.11 16.28
CA ASP A 27 -3.75 -13.74 16.91
C ASP A 27 -3.95 -15.20 16.43
N PRO A 28 -3.76 -16.21 17.31
CA PRO A 28 -3.96 -17.62 16.98
C PRO A 28 -5.35 -17.95 16.43
N ALA A 29 -6.39 -17.23 16.86
CA ALA A 29 -7.76 -17.45 16.40
C ALA A 29 -7.93 -17.06 14.93
N LEU A 30 -7.16 -16.10 14.44
CA LEU A 30 -7.22 -15.58 13.08
C LEU A 30 -6.24 -16.29 12.12
N LYS A 31 -5.33 -17.14 12.60
CA LYS A 31 -4.33 -17.83 11.75
C LYS A 31 -4.89 -18.95 10.88
N LYS A 32 -6.06 -19.51 11.22
CA LYS A 32 -6.67 -20.63 10.48
C LYS A 32 -7.05 -20.22 9.04
N GLU A 33 -6.95 -21.14 8.08
CA GLU A 33 -7.31 -20.88 6.67
C GLU A 33 -8.76 -20.40 6.53
N ALA A 34 -9.69 -21.02 7.27
CA ALA A 34 -11.10 -20.63 7.33
C ALA A 34 -11.34 -19.18 7.82
N LYS A 35 -10.35 -18.57 8.48
CA LYS A 35 -10.41 -17.20 9.03
C LYS A 35 -9.74 -16.16 8.13
N THR A 36 -9.24 -16.56 6.96
CA THR A 36 -8.56 -15.67 6.01
C THR A 36 -9.40 -14.44 5.65
N LEU A 37 -10.69 -14.61 5.38
CA LEU A 37 -11.56 -13.48 5.04
C LEU A 37 -11.72 -12.50 6.21
N GLU A 38 -11.87 -13.03 7.43
CA GLU A 38 -12.01 -12.23 8.65
C GLU A 38 -10.71 -11.47 8.96
N ARG A 39 -9.57 -12.16 8.89
CA ARG A 39 -8.23 -11.57 9.06
C ARG A 39 -7.99 -10.44 8.05
N ARG A 40 -8.28 -10.66 6.76
CA ARG A 40 -8.13 -9.63 5.72
C ARG A 40 -9.04 -8.43 5.94
N ARG A 41 -10.29 -8.65 6.39
CA ARG A 41 -11.20 -7.55 6.77
C ARG A 41 -10.64 -6.72 7.93
N ALA A 42 -10.08 -7.37 8.95
CA ALA A 42 -9.46 -6.67 10.09
C ALA A 42 -8.23 -5.85 9.64
N ILE A 43 -7.36 -6.43 8.81
CA ILE A 43 -6.21 -5.72 8.23
C ILE A 43 -6.69 -4.51 7.41
N ARG A 44 -7.70 -4.69 6.54
CA ARG A 44 -8.29 -3.62 5.74
C ARG A 44 -8.84 -2.48 6.62
N ALA A 45 -9.52 -2.81 7.72
CA ALA A 45 -10.05 -1.81 8.64
C ALA A 45 -8.94 -0.93 9.23
N VAL A 46 -7.81 -1.54 9.61
CA VAL A 46 -6.65 -0.79 10.12
C VAL A 46 -5.95 -0.02 8.99
N ALA A 47 -5.77 -0.61 7.82
CA ALA A 47 -5.20 0.05 6.65
C ALA A 47 -6.00 1.31 6.26
N ASN A 48 -7.33 1.25 6.31
CA ASN A 48 -8.21 2.39 6.07
C ASN A 48 -8.10 3.50 7.12
N GLN A 49 -7.46 3.27 8.26
CA GLN A 49 -7.14 4.31 9.24
C GLN A 49 -5.82 5.02 8.91
N ILE A 50 -4.87 4.28 8.33
CA ILE A 50 -3.54 4.76 7.95
C ILE A 50 -3.60 5.49 6.63
N PHE A 51 -4.20 4.89 5.60
CA PHE A 51 -4.14 5.35 4.22
C PHE A 51 -5.39 6.12 3.81
N ASP A 52 -5.20 7.23 3.11
CA ASP A 52 -6.26 7.85 2.33
C ASP A 52 -6.19 7.35 0.88
N PHE A 53 -6.98 6.32 0.58
CA PHE A 53 -7.05 5.73 -0.76
C PHE A 53 -7.62 6.70 -1.81
N THR A 54 -8.49 7.62 -1.43
CA THR A 54 -8.99 8.65 -2.36
C THR A 54 -7.87 9.61 -2.73
N GLU A 55 -7.06 10.03 -1.77
CA GLU A 55 -5.91 10.90 -2.01
C GLU A 55 -4.80 10.19 -2.81
N ILE A 56 -4.50 8.93 -2.47
CA ILE A 56 -3.58 8.07 -3.25
C ILE A 56 -4.07 7.98 -4.71
N SER A 57 -5.36 7.75 -4.91
CA SER A 57 -5.98 7.64 -6.23
C SER A 57 -5.91 8.94 -7.01
N ARG A 58 -6.26 10.06 -6.36
CA ARG A 58 -6.17 11.40 -6.94
C ARG A 58 -4.76 11.73 -7.40
N ARG A 59 -3.76 11.46 -6.56
CA ARG A 59 -2.36 11.74 -6.87
C ARG A 59 -1.80 10.83 -7.95
N SER A 60 -2.27 9.58 -7.98
CA SER A 60 -1.85 8.60 -8.99
C SER A 60 -2.49 8.90 -10.35
N LEU A 61 -3.75 9.33 -10.40
CA LEU A 61 -4.41 9.73 -11.65
C LEU A 61 -3.96 11.12 -12.13
N ALA A 62 -3.45 11.96 -11.22
CA ALA A 62 -2.81 13.24 -11.49
C ALA A 62 -3.63 14.15 -12.41
N LEU A 63 -3.08 14.61 -13.53
CA LEU A 63 -3.75 15.52 -14.47
C LEU A 63 -5.07 14.94 -15.02
N HIS A 64 -5.18 13.61 -15.09
CA HIS A 64 -6.38 12.93 -15.60
C HIS A 64 -7.54 12.95 -14.60
N TRP A 65 -7.28 13.25 -13.32
CA TRP A 65 -8.31 13.28 -12.27
C TRP A 65 -9.35 14.37 -12.48
N GLN A 66 -8.93 15.56 -12.91
CA GLN A 66 -9.83 16.72 -12.98
C GLN A 66 -10.94 16.52 -13.99
N ALA A 67 -10.65 15.85 -15.09
CA ALA A 67 -11.63 15.54 -16.13
C ALA A 67 -12.60 14.40 -15.75
N ARG A 68 -12.53 13.83 -14.55
CA ARG A 68 -13.42 12.76 -14.08
C ARG A 68 -14.61 13.31 -13.30
N THR A 69 -15.78 12.73 -13.54
CA THR A 69 -16.99 12.94 -12.73
C THR A 69 -16.81 12.39 -11.31
N ALA A 70 -17.68 12.78 -10.39
CA ALA A 70 -17.65 12.26 -9.02
C ALA A 70 -17.78 10.72 -8.98
N ALA A 71 -18.68 10.16 -9.79
CA ALA A 71 -18.88 8.71 -9.89
C ALA A 71 -17.64 8.00 -10.44
N GLU A 72 -16.99 8.55 -11.47
CA GLU A 72 -15.75 7.97 -12.01
C GLU A 72 -14.60 8.03 -11.00
N ARG A 73 -14.48 9.12 -10.23
CA ARG A 73 -13.47 9.28 -9.18
C ARG A 73 -13.65 8.27 -8.06
N GLU A 74 -14.90 8.06 -7.64
CA GLU A 74 -15.26 7.07 -6.62
C GLU A 74 -14.98 5.66 -7.12
N GLU A 75 -15.43 5.32 -8.33
CA GLU A 75 -15.18 4.00 -8.93
C GLU A 75 -13.69 3.71 -9.05
N PHE A 76 -12.93 4.66 -9.59
CA PHE A 76 -11.49 4.51 -9.74
C PHE A 76 -10.80 4.34 -8.38
N SER A 77 -11.19 5.13 -7.38
CA SER A 77 -10.59 5.04 -6.05
C SER A 77 -10.85 3.69 -5.40
N ARG A 78 -12.05 3.14 -5.57
CA ARG A 78 -12.40 1.80 -5.11
C ARG A 78 -11.57 0.73 -5.83
N LEU A 79 -11.57 0.75 -7.17
CA LEU A 79 -10.86 -0.25 -7.98
C LEU A 79 -9.35 -0.22 -7.73
N PHE A 80 -8.77 0.96 -7.58
CA PHE A 80 -7.35 1.10 -7.30
C PHE A 80 -7.02 0.67 -5.86
N GLY A 81 -7.84 1.02 -4.88
CA GLY A 81 -7.72 0.51 -3.50
C GLY A 81 -7.77 -1.02 -3.45
N ASP A 82 -8.73 -1.63 -4.16
CA ASP A 82 -8.84 -3.09 -4.28
C ASP A 82 -7.58 -3.71 -4.92
N LEU A 83 -7.03 -3.09 -5.97
CA LEU A 83 -5.78 -3.52 -6.58
C LEU A 83 -4.61 -3.46 -5.60
N LEU A 84 -4.47 -2.36 -4.84
CA LEU A 84 -3.41 -2.19 -3.86
C LEU A 84 -3.52 -3.23 -2.75
N GLU A 85 -4.71 -3.43 -2.21
CA GLU A 85 -4.94 -4.46 -1.21
C GLU A 85 -4.55 -5.84 -1.75
N HIS A 86 -5.05 -6.23 -2.91
CA HIS A 86 -4.73 -7.53 -3.50
C HIS A 86 -3.23 -7.73 -3.71
N THR A 87 -2.55 -6.67 -4.15
CA THR A 87 -1.10 -6.68 -4.41
C THR A 87 -0.27 -6.92 -3.15
N TYR A 88 -0.68 -6.34 -2.01
CA TYR A 88 0.17 -6.29 -0.81
C TYR A 88 -0.33 -7.17 0.34
N ILE A 89 -1.60 -7.60 0.33
CA ILE A 89 -2.20 -8.35 1.45
C ILE A 89 -1.43 -9.64 1.75
N SER A 90 -1.00 -10.37 0.72
CA SER A 90 -0.20 -11.59 0.91
C SER A 90 1.15 -11.32 1.55
N LYS A 91 1.79 -10.18 1.25
CA LYS A 91 3.06 -9.80 1.91
C LYS A 91 2.85 -9.49 3.38
N ILE A 92 1.74 -8.83 3.72
CA ILE A 92 1.36 -8.55 5.12
C ILE A 92 1.03 -9.85 5.86
N GLU A 93 0.27 -10.76 5.24
CA GLU A 93 -0.06 -12.07 5.83
C GLU A 93 1.17 -12.97 6.04
N ASN A 94 2.19 -12.83 5.18
CA ASN A 94 3.45 -13.56 5.28
C ASN A 94 4.47 -12.92 6.24
N TYR A 95 4.08 -11.88 6.99
CA TYR A 95 4.91 -11.30 8.04
C TYR A 95 5.42 -12.40 8.97
N SER A 96 6.73 -12.51 9.07
CA SER A 96 7.40 -13.60 9.75
C SER A 96 8.05 -13.17 11.07
N GLY A 97 7.97 -11.88 11.43
CA GLY A 97 8.58 -11.31 12.62
C GLY A 97 9.67 -10.27 12.32
N GLU A 98 9.63 -9.66 11.14
CA GLU A 98 10.50 -8.55 10.74
C GLU A 98 10.33 -7.38 11.70
N LYS A 99 11.42 -6.76 12.17
CA LYS A 99 11.32 -5.62 13.08
C LYS A 99 11.08 -4.34 12.28
N ILE A 100 10.10 -3.53 12.67
CA ILE A 100 9.87 -2.21 12.09
C ILE A 100 10.54 -1.17 12.99
N GLN A 101 11.57 -0.51 12.47
CA GLN A 101 12.28 0.58 13.17
C GLN A 101 11.79 1.91 12.63
N TYR A 102 11.45 2.84 13.51
CA TYR A 102 11.11 4.22 13.16
C TYR A 102 12.36 5.06 13.32
N VAL A 103 12.98 5.43 12.20
CA VAL A 103 14.31 6.06 12.20
C VAL A 103 14.27 7.58 12.21
N GLY A 104 13.10 8.17 11.95
CA GLY A 104 12.90 9.59 12.13
C GLY A 104 11.63 10.11 11.48
N GLU A 105 11.35 11.37 11.75
CA GLU A 105 10.23 12.12 11.21
C GLU A 105 10.71 13.47 10.70
N THR A 106 10.11 13.96 9.62
CA THR A 106 10.28 15.35 9.19
C THR A 106 8.92 15.96 8.93
N LEU A 107 8.68 17.15 9.48
CA LEU A 107 7.52 17.97 9.20
C LEU A 107 7.88 19.07 8.20
N ASP A 108 7.01 19.29 7.23
CA ASP A 108 7.08 20.36 6.22
C ASP A 108 5.67 20.93 6.03
N GLY A 109 5.38 22.02 6.75
CA GLY A 109 4.04 22.60 6.82
C GLY A 109 3.00 21.61 7.33
N ASP A 110 2.01 21.30 6.51
CA ASP A 110 0.94 20.32 6.77
C ASP A 110 1.31 18.90 6.33
N ARG A 111 2.59 18.60 6.07
CA ARG A 111 3.04 17.29 5.61
C ARG A 111 4.07 16.71 6.56
N ALA A 112 4.04 15.39 6.67
CA ALA A 112 5.04 14.63 7.40
C ALA A 112 5.66 13.57 6.48
N VAL A 113 6.93 13.26 6.73
CA VAL A 113 7.59 12.06 6.24
C VAL A 113 8.05 11.27 7.45
N VAL A 114 7.42 10.12 7.69
CA VAL A 114 7.86 9.15 8.71
C VAL A 114 8.75 8.13 8.02
N ARG A 115 10.01 8.06 8.44
CA ARG A 115 11.01 7.15 7.88
C ARG A 115 11.07 5.89 8.71
N THR A 116 10.97 4.74 8.06
CA THR A 116 11.05 3.44 8.73
C THR A 116 12.02 2.50 8.04
N LEU A 117 12.52 1.52 8.78
CA LEU A 117 13.27 0.38 8.25
C LEU A 117 12.55 -0.91 8.63
N ILE A 118 12.26 -1.75 7.64
CA ILE A 118 11.86 -3.14 7.88
C ILE A 118 13.14 -3.96 7.95
N VAL A 119 13.44 -4.49 9.13
CA VAL A 119 14.62 -5.31 9.39
C VAL A 119 14.21 -6.78 9.35
N THR A 120 14.66 -7.51 8.32
CA THR A 120 14.38 -8.93 8.15
C THR A 120 15.07 -9.77 9.23
N LYS A 121 14.69 -11.05 9.36
CA LYS A 121 15.37 -11.99 10.27
C LYS A 121 16.86 -12.16 9.94
N GLN A 122 17.22 -11.98 8.68
CA GLN A 122 18.59 -12.04 8.17
C GLN A 122 19.37 -10.74 8.40
N GLY A 123 18.74 -9.71 8.99
CA GLY A 123 19.37 -8.42 9.29
C GLY A 123 19.36 -7.43 8.13
N THR A 124 18.71 -7.75 7.00
CA THR A 124 18.55 -6.81 5.88
C THR A 124 17.60 -5.69 6.31
N ALA A 125 18.06 -4.43 6.24
CA ALA A 125 17.24 -3.26 6.50
C ALA A 125 16.68 -2.70 5.18
N ILE A 126 15.35 -2.67 5.06
CA ILE A 126 14.64 -2.23 3.85
C ILE A 126 13.95 -0.88 4.19
N PRO A 127 14.37 0.24 3.58
CA PRO A 127 13.76 1.54 3.82
C PRO A 127 12.33 1.64 3.31
N LEU A 128 11.43 2.09 4.18
CA LEU A 128 10.02 2.32 3.90
C LEU A 128 9.56 3.64 4.51
N ASP A 129 9.34 4.64 3.66
CA ASP A 129 8.93 5.98 4.09
C ASP A 129 7.44 6.21 3.83
N TYR A 130 6.78 6.83 4.79
CA TYR A 130 5.36 7.18 4.73
C TYR A 130 5.22 8.68 4.59
N ARG A 131 4.60 9.13 3.51
CA ARG A 131 4.26 10.55 3.33
C ARG A 131 2.84 10.77 3.82
N MET A 132 2.68 11.62 4.82
CA MET A 132 1.42 11.80 5.53
C MET A 132 0.96 13.27 5.53
N PHE A 133 -0.35 13.47 5.69
CA PHE A 133 -0.98 14.78 5.83
C PHE A 133 -2.10 14.70 6.89
N PRO A 134 -2.45 15.81 7.58
CA PRO A 134 -3.54 15.83 8.52
C PRO A 134 -4.88 15.88 7.77
N GLN A 135 -5.82 15.04 8.18
CA GLN A 135 -7.19 15.00 7.68
C GLN A 135 -8.12 14.65 8.84
N GLY A 136 -9.08 15.54 9.13
CA GLY A 136 -10.04 15.33 10.21
C GLY A 136 -9.39 15.07 11.57
N GLY A 137 -8.30 15.79 11.87
CA GLY A 137 -7.55 15.66 13.13
C GLY A 137 -6.66 14.40 13.24
N ARG A 138 -6.44 13.66 12.15
CA ARG A 138 -5.58 12.48 12.11
C ARG A 138 -4.59 12.56 10.96
N TRP A 139 -3.40 12.00 11.14
CA TRP A 139 -2.44 11.84 10.06
C TRP A 139 -2.83 10.69 9.14
N ARG A 140 -2.78 10.91 7.83
CA ARG A 140 -3.14 9.93 6.81
C ARG A 140 -2.01 9.82 5.80
N ALA A 141 -1.54 8.62 5.52
CA ALA A 141 -0.59 8.36 4.48
C ALA A 141 -1.26 8.53 3.10
N TYR A 142 -0.65 9.36 2.26
CA TYR A 142 -1.07 9.59 0.88
C TYR A 142 -0.09 9.00 -0.14
N ASP A 143 1.07 8.54 0.32
CA ASP A 143 2.08 7.85 -0.48
C ASP A 143 3.01 7.02 0.41
N VAL A 144 3.61 6.00 -0.18
CA VAL A 144 4.60 5.13 0.44
C VAL A 144 5.78 5.01 -0.52
N THR A 145 7.00 5.19 0.00
CA THR A 145 8.24 5.05 -0.76
C THR A 145 9.02 3.86 -0.22
N LEU A 146 9.16 2.83 -1.03
CA LEU A 146 9.92 1.62 -0.69
C LEU A 146 11.20 1.60 -1.51
N GLU A 147 12.35 1.55 -0.83
CA GLU A 147 13.67 1.57 -1.48
C GLU A 147 13.81 2.72 -2.50
N GLY A 148 13.27 3.90 -2.15
CA GLY A 148 13.30 5.09 -3.01
C GLY A 148 12.23 5.15 -4.10
N ILE A 149 11.41 4.10 -4.26
CA ILE A 149 10.35 4.04 -5.27
C ILE A 149 9.01 4.43 -4.64
N SER A 150 8.49 5.61 -5.00
CA SER A 150 7.15 6.05 -4.62
C SER A 150 6.07 5.24 -5.33
N LEU A 151 5.14 4.69 -4.54
CA LEU A 151 3.99 3.94 -5.03
C LEU A 151 3.11 4.81 -5.92
N VAL A 152 2.80 6.02 -5.48
CA VAL A 152 1.99 6.98 -6.24
C VAL A 152 2.67 7.37 -7.54
N ALA A 153 3.97 7.69 -7.50
CA ALA A 153 4.71 8.09 -8.69
C ALA A 153 4.79 6.95 -9.72
N ASN A 154 5.02 5.72 -9.26
CA ASN A 154 5.05 4.53 -10.12
C ASN A 154 3.71 4.32 -10.83
N TYR A 155 2.60 4.28 -10.07
CA TYR A 155 1.28 4.09 -10.68
C TYR A 155 0.87 5.26 -11.58
N ARG A 156 1.24 6.49 -11.24
CA ARG A 156 1.01 7.65 -12.10
C ARG A 156 1.63 7.51 -13.47
N THR A 157 2.88 7.04 -13.55
CA THR A 157 3.54 6.77 -14.83
C THR A 157 2.78 5.73 -15.64
N GLN A 158 2.36 4.63 -15.01
CA GLN A 158 1.63 3.54 -15.67
C GLN A 158 0.24 3.98 -16.14
N PHE A 159 -0.53 4.65 -15.28
CA PHE A 159 -1.86 5.16 -15.61
C PHE A 159 -1.80 6.19 -16.74
N ASN A 160 -0.83 7.11 -16.70
CA ASN A 160 -0.64 8.05 -17.79
C ASN A 160 -0.35 7.33 -19.11
N ALA A 161 0.55 6.33 -19.12
CA ALA A 161 0.87 5.58 -20.33
C ALA A 161 -0.35 4.85 -20.92
N ILE A 162 -1.19 4.25 -20.06
CA ILE A 162 -2.44 3.59 -20.50
C ILE A 162 -3.41 4.63 -21.06
N ILE A 163 -3.67 5.72 -20.34
CA ILE A 163 -4.65 6.73 -20.77
C ILE A 163 -4.22 7.38 -22.08
N GLN A 164 -2.94 7.69 -22.26
CA GLN A 164 -2.43 8.26 -23.51
C GLN A 164 -2.54 7.29 -24.70
N ARG A 165 -2.42 5.98 -24.45
CA ARG A 165 -2.49 4.95 -25.50
C ARG A 165 -3.92 4.57 -25.88
N SER A 166 -4.81 4.42 -24.91
CA SER A 166 -6.12 3.76 -25.09
C SER A 166 -7.26 4.42 -24.32
N GLY A 167 -7.00 5.55 -23.65
CA GLY A 167 -8.01 6.30 -22.91
C GLY A 167 -8.30 5.76 -21.51
N TYR A 168 -9.01 6.58 -20.73
CA TYR A 168 -9.43 6.23 -19.37
C TYR A 168 -10.37 5.01 -19.27
N PRO A 169 -11.33 4.80 -20.19
CA PRO A 169 -12.16 3.60 -20.12
C PRO A 169 -11.35 2.29 -20.15
N ASP A 170 -10.26 2.24 -20.92
CA ASP A 170 -9.36 1.08 -20.95
C ASP A 170 -8.60 0.89 -19.63
N LEU A 171 -8.17 1.99 -18.99
CA LEU A 171 -7.59 1.93 -17.64
C LEU A 171 -8.57 1.30 -16.64
N VAL A 172 -9.81 1.78 -16.60
CA VAL A 172 -10.85 1.25 -15.70
C VAL A 172 -11.14 -0.21 -16.02
N ALA A 173 -11.25 -0.58 -17.30
CA ALA A 173 -11.46 -1.96 -17.72
C ALA A 173 -10.33 -2.88 -17.23
N LYS A 174 -9.07 -2.45 -17.35
CA LYS A 174 -7.90 -3.21 -16.84
C LYS A 174 -7.92 -3.38 -15.32
N LEU A 175 -8.34 -2.36 -14.58
CA LEU A 175 -8.50 -2.46 -13.13
C LEU A 175 -9.62 -3.43 -12.73
N ARG A 176 -10.75 -3.45 -13.47
CA ARG A 176 -11.84 -4.41 -13.26
C ARG A 176 -11.40 -5.86 -13.55
N VAL A 177 -10.66 -6.10 -14.62
CA VAL A 177 -10.17 -7.47 -14.95
C VAL A 177 -9.23 -8.01 -13.87
N LYS A 178 -8.33 -7.20 -13.32
CA LYS A 178 -7.46 -7.62 -12.21
C LYS A 178 -8.25 -7.89 -10.93
N TYR A 179 -9.39 -7.24 -10.73
CA TYR A 179 -10.29 -7.53 -9.62
C TYR A 179 -10.99 -8.88 -9.77
N ASP A 180 -11.37 -9.28 -10.99
CA ASP A 180 -12.08 -10.54 -11.24
C ASP A 180 -11.17 -11.77 -11.17
N GLN A 181 -9.86 -11.60 -11.39
CA GLN A 181 -8.86 -12.68 -11.30
C GLN A 181 -8.44 -13.01 -9.85
N ARG A 182 -9.32 -12.85 -8.85
CA ARG A 182 -9.05 -13.29 -7.47
C ARG A 182 -8.67 -14.78 -7.49
N PRO A 183 -7.43 -15.16 -7.14
CA PRO A 183 -7.13 -16.55 -6.90
C PRO A 183 -7.96 -16.99 -5.70
N GLY A 184 -8.62 -18.15 -5.81
CA GLY A 184 -9.09 -18.87 -4.63
C GLY A 184 -7.90 -19.22 -3.71
N PRO A 185 -8.13 -19.74 -2.49
CA PRO A 185 -7.12 -19.90 -1.44
C PRO A 185 -5.84 -20.71 -1.75
N ARG A 186 -5.54 -21.12 -3.00
CA ARG A 186 -4.48 -22.10 -3.30
C ARG A 186 -3.45 -21.72 -4.38
N GLU A 187 -3.57 -20.60 -5.08
CA GLU A 187 -2.71 -20.40 -6.27
C GLU A 187 -1.38 -19.65 -6.06
N THR A 188 -1.08 -19.16 -4.85
CA THR A 188 0.19 -18.43 -4.60
C THR A 188 1.36 -19.31 -4.15
N ALA A 189 1.21 -20.64 -4.17
CA ALA A 189 2.29 -21.56 -3.80
C ALA A 189 3.15 -21.96 -5.01
N SER A 190 3.92 -21.02 -5.57
CA SER A 190 5.26 -21.23 -6.16
C SER A 190 5.63 -20.07 -7.08
N ARG A 191 6.53 -19.21 -6.61
CA ARG A 191 7.80 -18.91 -7.30
C ARG A 191 8.68 -18.02 -6.41
N ASP A 192 9.79 -18.64 -6.05
CA ASP A 192 11.08 -18.09 -5.69
C ASP A 192 11.26 -17.33 -4.37
N ALA A 193 12.10 -17.97 -3.55
CA ALA A 193 12.74 -17.41 -2.39
C ALA A 193 13.88 -16.47 -2.79
N ILE A 194 14.20 -15.60 -1.83
CA ILE A 194 15.43 -14.82 -1.63
C ILE A 194 15.52 -13.49 -2.39
N GLY A 195 15.48 -12.42 -1.60
CA GLY A 195 16.41 -11.30 -1.74
C GLY A 195 15.88 -10.07 -2.47
N GLY A 196 15.83 -8.95 -1.76
CA GLY A 196 16.04 -7.61 -2.31
C GLY A 196 15.43 -7.34 -3.68
N ALA A 197 14.10 -7.34 -3.75
CA ALA A 197 13.40 -6.64 -4.80
C ALA A 197 12.30 -5.83 -4.13
N ALA A 198 12.52 -4.52 -4.08
CA ALA A 198 11.54 -3.51 -3.77
C ALA A 198 10.19 -4.01 -4.27
N ALA A 199 9.18 -3.93 -3.40
CA ALA A 199 7.79 -4.01 -3.83
C ALA A 199 7.48 -2.77 -4.70
N ALA A 200 8.09 -2.72 -5.89
CA ALA A 200 7.55 -2.00 -7.01
C ALA A 200 6.17 -2.60 -7.24
N ALA A 201 5.16 -1.75 -7.18
CA ALA A 201 3.81 -2.17 -7.47
C ALA A 201 3.81 -2.85 -8.85
N PRO A 202 3.22 -4.05 -8.98
CA PRO A 202 3.33 -4.86 -10.18
C PRO A 202 2.83 -4.04 -11.37
N ALA A 203 3.60 -4.06 -12.45
CA ALA A 203 3.25 -3.35 -13.66
C ALA A 203 1.85 -3.77 -14.14
N LEU A 204 1.04 -2.81 -14.57
CA LEU A 204 -0.17 -3.03 -15.35
C LEU A 204 0.25 -3.45 -16.76
N LEU A 205 0.82 -4.66 -16.90
CA LEU A 205 1.23 -5.19 -18.18
C LEU A 205 0.00 -5.37 -19.07
N PRO A 206 0.06 -4.98 -20.36
CA PRO A 206 -0.96 -5.39 -21.32
C PRO A 206 -0.87 -6.90 -21.50
N ARG A 207 -2.03 -7.56 -21.62
CA ARG A 207 -2.11 -8.94 -22.11
C ARG A 207 -1.37 -9.00 -23.45
N GLN A 208 -0.35 -9.84 -23.57
CA GLN A 208 0.03 -10.35 -24.89
C GLN A 208 -1.05 -11.36 -25.26
N VAL A 209 -1.83 -11.04 -26.27
CA VAL A 209 -2.75 -11.98 -26.90
C VAL A 209 -1.89 -12.82 -27.86
N PRO A 210 -2.05 -14.15 -27.91
CA PRO A 210 -1.30 -15.01 -28.84
C PRO A 210 -1.58 -14.67 -30.31
#